data_AF-A0A3N0ZBK3-F1
#
_entry.id   AF-A0A3N0ZBK3-F1
#
_cell.length_a   1.000
_cell.length_b   1.000
_cell.length_c   1.000
_cell.angle_alpha   90.00
_cell.angle_beta   90.00
_cell.angle_gamma   90.00
#
_symmetry.space_group_name_H-M   'P 1'
#
loop_
_entity.id
_entity.type
_entity.pdbx_description
1 polymer ?
#
loop_
_entity_poly.entity_id
_entity_poly.type
_entity_poly.pdbx_seq_one_letter_code
_entity_poly.pdbx_strand_id
1 'polypeptide(L)'
;GLVAYKPGYNYLDYIQLAGGFGFRADEDATLVVKSKGEQFRARDFNYKIEPGDNILVPPKEELTFFEVFTTALTITTQILTIAGVVLAIVRLR
;
A
#
# COMPACT_ATOMS: atom_id res chain seq x y z
N GLY A 1 -6.23 17.32 -1.40
CA GLY A 1 -7.16 18.46 -1.47
C GLY A 1 -7.49 18.73 -2.93
N LEU A 2 -8.50 19.58 -3.22
CA LEU A 2 -8.79 19.99 -4.60
C LEU A 2 -7.79 21.08 -5.03
N VAL A 3 -7.18 20.89 -6.20
CA VAL A 3 -6.23 21.82 -6.82
C VAL A 3 -6.70 22.17 -8.22
N ALA A 4 -6.53 23.42 -8.64
CA ALA A 4 -6.90 23.84 -9.99
C ALA A 4 -5.98 23.18 -11.03
N TYR A 5 -6.57 22.60 -12.08
CA TYR A 5 -5.81 21.98 -13.16
C TYR A 5 -4.91 22.99 -13.86
N LYS A 6 -3.66 22.60 -14.10
CA LYS A 6 -2.61 23.34 -14.81
C LYS A 6 -2.06 22.46 -15.93
N PRO A 7 -2.29 22.82 -17.20
CA PRO A 7 -1.73 22.08 -18.33
C PRO A 7 -0.21 21.96 -18.24
N GLY A 8 0.32 20.76 -18.48
CA GLY A 8 1.76 20.48 -18.50
C GLY A 8 2.40 20.22 -17.14
N TYR A 9 1.64 20.34 -16.05
CA TYR A 9 2.12 19.98 -14.71
C TYR A 9 2.20 18.47 -14.57
N ASN A 10 3.26 18.00 -13.93
CA ASN A 10 3.40 16.61 -13.52
C ASN A 10 2.83 16.39 -12.10
N TYR A 11 2.85 15.15 -11.63
CA TYR A 11 2.26 14.81 -10.33
C TYR A 11 2.94 15.52 -9.15
N LEU A 12 4.26 15.75 -9.19
CA LEU A 12 5.01 16.44 -8.13
C LEU A 12 4.58 17.90 -8.03
N ASP A 13 4.35 18.57 -9.16
CA ASP A 13 3.87 19.96 -9.18
C ASP A 13 2.51 20.06 -8.47
N TYR A 14 1.60 19.12 -8.72
CA TYR A 14 0.31 19.08 -8.06
C TYR A 14 0.40 18.72 -6.58
N ILE A 15 1.32 17.85 -6.18
CA ILE A 15 1.59 17.55 -4.77
C ILE A 15 2.11 18.79 -4.06
N GLN A 16 3.01 19.55 -4.69
CA GLN A 16 3.50 20.80 -4.14
C GLN A 16 2.38 21.85 -3.98
N LEU A 17 1.48 21.96 -4.98
CA LEU A 17 0.28 22.81 -4.87
C LEU A 17 -0.66 22.36 -3.74
N ALA A 18 -0.66 21.08 -3.40
CA ALA A 18 -1.43 20.51 -2.30
C ALA A 18 -0.75 20.65 -0.92
N GLY A 19 0.43 21.28 -0.84
CA GLY A 19 1.19 21.49 0.40
C GLY A 19 2.36 20.52 0.61
N GLY A 20 2.71 19.73 -0.40
CA GLY A 20 3.78 18.74 -0.35
C GLY A 20 3.30 17.36 0.15
N PHE A 21 4.25 16.42 0.24
CA PHE A 21 3.98 15.09 0.78
C PHE A 21 3.72 15.15 2.29
N GLY A 22 2.78 14.33 2.77
CA GLY A 22 2.56 14.15 4.20
C GLY A 22 3.71 13.40 4.88
N PHE A 23 3.86 13.56 6.20
CA PHE A 23 4.94 12.92 6.98
C PHE A 23 5.02 11.40 6.80
N ARG A 24 3.87 10.72 6.66
CA ARG A 24 3.78 9.27 6.47
C ARG A 24 3.60 8.87 5.01
N ALA A 25 3.76 9.77 4.05
CA ALA A 25 3.50 9.46 2.64
C ALA A 25 4.49 8.41 2.09
N ASP A 26 3.96 7.45 1.35
CA ASP A 26 4.75 6.59 0.48
C ASP A 26 4.79 7.21 -0.92
N GLU A 27 5.87 7.95 -1.17
CA GLU A 27 6.08 8.65 -2.44
C GLU A 27 6.23 7.67 -3.61
N ASP A 28 6.84 6.50 -3.37
CA ASP A 28 7.11 5.49 -4.39
C ASP A 28 5.83 4.73 -4.80
N ALA A 29 4.88 4.60 -3.87
CA ALA A 29 3.57 4.00 -4.10
C ALA A 29 2.50 5.02 -4.56
N THR A 30 2.88 6.25 -4.89
CA THR A 30 1.94 7.27 -5.39
C THR A 30 1.35 6.86 -6.74
N LEU A 31 0.04 7.04 -6.88
CA LEU A 31 -0.73 6.66 -8.07
C LEU A 31 -1.42 7.87 -8.71
N VAL A 32 -1.50 7.85 -10.04
CA VAL A 32 -2.41 8.72 -10.79
C VAL A 32 -3.59 7.88 -11.24
N VAL A 33 -4.77 8.26 -10.75
CA VAL A 33 -6.05 7.59 -11.00
C VAL A 33 -6.87 8.44 -11.94
N LYS A 34 -7.08 7.95 -13.16
CA LYS A 34 -7.88 8.61 -14.19
C LYS A 34 -9.35 8.63 -13.80
N SER A 35 -10.12 9.61 -14.28
CA SER A 35 -11.57 9.65 -14.00
C SER A 35 -12.33 8.41 -14.51
N LYS A 36 -11.78 7.69 -15.49
CA LYS A 36 -12.33 6.43 -16.03
C LYS A 36 -11.89 5.18 -15.25
N GLY A 37 -11.06 5.33 -14.22
CA GLY A 37 -10.61 4.25 -13.33
C GLY A 37 -9.26 3.62 -13.68
N GLU A 38 -8.64 4.01 -14.80
CA GLU A 38 -7.26 3.59 -15.12
C GLU A 38 -6.28 4.14 -14.08
N GLN A 39 -5.27 3.34 -13.72
CA GLN A 39 -4.29 3.70 -12.70
C GLN A 39 -2.88 3.56 -13.24
N PHE A 40 -2.04 4.53 -12.92
CA PHE A 40 -0.63 4.56 -13.29
C PHE A 40 0.21 4.81 -12.04
N ARG A 41 1.38 4.17 -11.95
CA ARG A 41 2.36 4.61 -10.96
C ARG A 41 2.83 6.00 -11.35
N ALA A 42 2.77 6.93 -10.41
CA ALA A 42 3.04 8.34 -10.71
C ALA A 42 4.47 8.54 -11.23
N ARG A 43 5.42 7.78 -10.71
CA ARG A 43 6.84 7.79 -11.10
C ARG A 43 7.14 7.26 -12.51
N ASP A 44 6.18 6.62 -13.17
CA ASP A 44 6.43 6.00 -14.49
C ASP A 44 6.35 7.04 -15.63
N PHE A 45 5.72 8.20 -15.39
CA PHE A 45 5.54 9.30 -16.36
C PHE A 45 4.99 8.87 -17.73
N ASN A 46 4.35 7.70 -17.82
CA ASN A 46 3.79 7.12 -19.04
C ASN A 46 2.31 7.49 -19.24
N TYR A 47 1.88 8.61 -18.67
CA TYR A 47 0.51 9.10 -18.66
C TYR A 47 0.48 10.62 -18.77
N LYS A 48 -0.69 11.17 -19.09
CA LYS A 48 -0.96 12.61 -19.04
C LYS A 48 -2.03 12.87 -17.99
N ILE A 49 -1.77 13.85 -17.12
CA ILE A 49 -2.75 14.33 -16.15
C ILE A 49 -3.77 15.19 -16.88
N GLU A 50 -5.04 14.91 -16.63
CA GLU A 50 -6.19 15.56 -17.22
C GLU A 50 -7.13 16.10 -16.12
N PRO A 51 -8.01 17.06 -16.44
CA PRO A 51 -9.00 17.53 -15.50
C PRO A 51 -9.86 16.38 -14.96
N GLY A 52 -9.97 16.28 -13.63
CA GLY A 52 -10.75 15.25 -12.94
C GLY A 52 -9.96 14.00 -12.55
N ASP A 53 -8.67 13.91 -12.90
CA ASP A 53 -7.80 12.87 -12.37
C ASP A 53 -7.51 13.09 -10.87
N ASN A 54 -7.21 12.01 -10.17
CA ASN A 54 -6.82 12.03 -8.77
C ASN A 54 -5.37 11.56 -8.62
N ILE A 55 -4.60 12.26 -7.78
CA ILE A 55 -3.28 11.79 -7.35
C ILE A 55 -3.45 11.21 -5.95
N LEU A 56 -3.31 9.90 -5.85
CA LEU A 56 -3.47 9.16 -4.59
C LEU A 56 -2.08 8.90 -4.01
N VAL A 57 -1.85 9.43 -2.80
CA VAL A 57 -0.62 9.24 -2.05
C VAL A 57 -0.94 8.34 -0.85
N PRO A 58 -0.64 7.03 -0.91
CA PRO A 58 -0.85 6.15 0.23
C PRO A 58 0.15 6.45 1.36
N PRO A 59 -0.15 6.07 2.61
CA PRO A 59 0.84 6.09 3.66
C PRO A 59 1.83 4.93 3.50
N LYS A 60 3.05 5.08 4.04
CA LYS A 60 4.02 3.99 4.15
C LYS A 60 3.43 2.88 5.01
N GLU A 61 3.53 1.65 4.52
CA GLU A 61 3.25 0.47 5.31
C GLU A 61 4.32 0.35 6.40
N GLU A 62 3.88 0.34 7.66
CA GLU A 62 4.74 0.10 8.81
C GLU A 62 4.43 -1.28 9.35
N LEU A 63 5.27 -2.26 9.03
CA LEU A 63 5.23 -3.55 9.73
C LEU A 63 5.81 -3.34 11.13
N THR A 64 4.99 -3.58 12.15
CA THR A 64 5.45 -3.48 13.53
C THR A 64 6.16 -4.77 13.96
N PHE A 65 7.15 -4.65 14.86
CA PHE A 65 7.82 -5.81 15.44
C PHE A 65 6.82 -6.81 16.06
N PHE A 66 5.78 -6.29 16.72
CA PHE A 66 4.78 -7.12 17.40
C PHE A 66 3.92 -7.91 16.40
N GLU A 67 3.55 -7.33 15.27
CA GLU A 67 2.88 -8.05 14.18
C GLU A 67 3.76 -9.19 13.67
N VAL A 68 5.03 -8.92 13.35
CA VAL A 68 5.95 -9.96 12.87
C VAL A 68 6.12 -11.09 13.89
N PHE A 69 6.30 -10.74 15.17
CA PHE A 69 6.42 -11.70 16.26
C PHE A 69 5.17 -12.56 16.43
N THR A 70 3.99 -11.94 16.48
CA THR A 70 2.72 -12.67 16.65
C THR A 70 2.38 -13.53 15.43
N THR A 71 2.70 -13.08 14.22
CA THR A 71 2.58 -13.91 13.00
C THR A 71 3.48 -15.15 13.09
N ALA A 72 4.75 -14.99 13.48
CA ALA A 72 5.67 -16.11 13.63
C ALA A 72 5.21 -17.11 14.72
N LEU A 73 4.74 -16.61 15.87
CA LEU A 73 4.18 -17.43 16.93
C LEU A 73 2.93 -18.20 16.47
N THR A 74 2.06 -17.55 15.69
CA THR A 74 0.84 -18.16 15.15
C THR A 74 1.18 -19.30 14.21
N ILE A 75 2.08 -19.09 13.24
CA ILE A 75 2.55 -20.13 12.31
C ILE A 75 3.14 -21.31 13.09
N THR A 76 4.00 -21.03 14.07
CA THR A 76 4.62 -22.06 14.92
C THR A 76 3.57 -22.87 15.68
N THR A 77 2.58 -22.19 16.28
CA THR A 77 1.50 -22.83 17.03
C THR A 77 0.63 -23.71 16.13
N GLN A 78 0.35 -23.29 14.90
CA GLN A 78 -0.38 -24.11 13.93
C GLN A 78 0.38 -25.39 13.60
N ILE A 79 1.69 -25.31 13.36
CA ILE A 79 2.54 -26.50 13.12
C ILE A 79 2.51 -27.44 14.32
N LEU A 80 2.71 -26.90 15.53
CA LEU A 80 2.67 -27.70 16.77
C LEU A 80 1.31 -28.34 17.01
N THR A 81 0.23 -27.62 16.73
CA THR A 81 -1.14 -28.15 16.84
C THR A 81 -1.35 -29.33 15.88
N ILE A 82 -0.96 -29.18 14.62
CA ILE A 82 -1.06 -30.27 13.62
C ILE A 82 -0.26 -31.48 14.08
N ALA A 83 1.00 -31.28 14.48
CA ALA A 83 1.84 -32.35 15.00
C ALA A 83 1.22 -33.02 16.22
N GLY A 84 0.68 -32.24 17.16
CA GLY A 84 0.01 -32.72 18.36
C GLY A 84 -1.22 -33.57 18.05
N VAL A 85 -2.06 -33.14 17.10
CA VAL A 85 -3.24 -33.90 16.64
C VAL A 85 -2.82 -35.22 16.00
N VAL A 86 -1.82 -35.20 15.12
CA VAL A 86 -1.29 -36.41 14.48
C VAL A 86 -0.77 -37.39 15.52
N LEU A 87 0.04 -36.92 16.47
CA LEU A 87 0.57 -37.75 17.56
C LEU A 87 -0.55 -38.32 18.44
N ALA A 88 -1.58 -37.53 18.75
CA ALA A 88 -2.73 -37.98 19.52
C ALA A 88 -3.49 -39.10 18.81
N ILE A 89 -3.72 -38.99 17.49
CA ILE A 89 -4.38 -40.03 16.69
C ILE A 89 -3.54 -41.31 16.65
N VAL A 90 -2.22 -41.20 16.44
CA VAL A 90 -1.32 -42.36 16.40
C VAL A 90 -1.31 -43.10 17.73
N ARG A 91 -1.36 -42.39 18.87
CA ARG A 91 -1.36 -42.99 20.21
C ARG A 91 -2.69 -43.67 20.58
N LEU A 92 -3.79 -43.30 19.92
CA LEU A 92 -5.12 -43.88 20.16
C LEU A 92 -5.40 -45.16 19.34
N ARG A 93 -4.52 -45.49 18.39
CA ARG A 93 -4.51 -46.79 17.70
C ARG A 93 -3.62 -47.78 18.44
#